data_AF-A0A2V1DWY4-F1
#
_entry.id   AF-A0A2V1DWY4-F1
#
_cell.length_a   1.000
_cell.length_b   1.000
_cell.length_c   1.000
_cell.angle_alpha   90.00
_cell.angle_beta   90.00
_cell.angle_gamma   90.00
#
_symmetry.space_group_name_H-M   'P 1'
#
loop_
_entity.id
_entity.type
_entity.pdbx_description
1 polymer ?
#
loop_
_entity_poly.entity_id
_entity_poly.type
_entity_poly.pdbx_seq_one_letter_code
_entity_poly.pdbx_strand_id
1 'polypeptide(L)'
;MLATEGIYNSGRFRMAGRGSLAGLMPYGNANDVVLEMANEVLPVVKKTPVLAGVCASDPFRSIDKFLQQLKDLGFAGVQNFPTVGLIDGQFRQNLEETGMGYDKEVEMIRKARQIGLLTTPYAFNVQEAKRMAEAGADVIVAHMGLTTSGSIGATSGKSLDDSVQLVQDIRDAAFDINKEIIVLCHGGPIAKPEDAKYVITRTKGVHGFYGASSMERLPVEEAITNITRSFKGLKPGE
;
A
#
# COMPACT_ATOMS: atom_id res chain seq x y z
N MET A 1 -10.30 -1.45 -15.31
CA MET A 1 -9.98 -1.75 -13.90
C MET A 1 -8.55 -1.31 -13.69
N LEU A 2 -8.31 -0.40 -12.75
CA LEU A 2 -6.96 0.06 -12.43
C LEU A 2 -6.34 -0.93 -11.43
N ALA A 3 -5.17 -1.47 -11.79
CA ALA A 3 -4.29 -2.20 -10.88
C ALA A 3 -2.96 -1.46 -10.88
N THR A 4 -2.48 -1.10 -9.70
CA THR A 4 -1.22 -0.37 -9.53
C THR A 4 -0.51 -0.92 -8.29
N GLU A 5 0.80 -0.73 -8.26
CA GLU A 5 1.69 -1.14 -7.19
C GLU A 5 2.77 -0.08 -7.01
N GLY A 6 3.23 0.10 -5.77
CA GLY A 6 4.32 0.99 -5.39
C GLY A 6 5.41 0.18 -4.71
N ILE A 7 6.63 0.69 -4.70
CA ILE A 7 7.76 0.03 -4.05
C ILE A 7 8.05 0.65 -2.70
N TYR A 8 8.27 -0.20 -1.71
CA TYR A 8 8.56 0.19 -0.33
C TYR A 8 9.15 -1.01 0.44
N ASN A 9 9.69 -0.72 1.62
CA ASN A 9 10.40 -1.69 2.45
C ASN A 9 9.64 -3.01 2.72
N SER A 10 8.32 -2.96 2.95
CA SER A 10 7.53 -4.19 3.13
C SER A 10 7.50 -5.10 1.89
N GLY A 11 7.62 -4.57 0.67
CA GLY A 11 7.79 -5.40 -0.53
C GLY A 11 9.08 -6.21 -0.47
N ARG A 12 10.21 -5.53 -0.21
CA ARG A 12 11.51 -6.19 -0.01
C ARG A 12 11.46 -7.22 1.12
N PHE A 13 10.84 -6.90 2.26
CA PHE A 13 10.70 -7.84 3.37
C PHE A 13 9.82 -9.04 3.05
N ARG A 14 8.71 -8.85 2.31
CA ARG A 14 7.87 -9.96 1.82
C ARG A 14 8.66 -10.89 0.91
N MET A 15 9.43 -10.33 -0.02
CA MET A 15 10.28 -11.12 -0.93
C MET A 15 11.43 -11.83 -0.20
N ALA A 16 11.79 -11.38 1.00
CA ALA A 16 12.70 -12.07 1.92
C ALA A 16 12.00 -13.09 2.84
N GLY A 17 10.70 -13.37 2.64
CA GLY A 17 9.93 -14.31 3.45
C GLY A 17 9.59 -13.79 4.85
N ARG A 18 9.32 -12.48 5.00
CA ARG A 18 8.88 -11.85 6.26
C ARG A 18 7.49 -11.24 6.12
N GLY A 19 6.74 -11.18 7.22
CA GLY A 19 5.40 -10.59 7.26
C GLY A 19 5.38 -9.11 6.86
N SER A 20 4.28 -8.63 6.27
CA SER A 20 4.18 -7.25 5.76
C SER A 20 4.38 -6.17 6.82
N LEU A 21 4.03 -6.45 8.09
CA LEU A 21 4.22 -5.49 9.19
C LEU A 21 5.68 -5.33 9.61
N ALA A 22 6.60 -6.16 9.11
CA ALA A 22 8.04 -5.93 9.31
C ALA A 22 8.49 -4.54 8.83
N GLY A 23 7.80 -3.97 7.83
CA GLY A 23 8.10 -2.61 7.35
C GLY A 23 7.70 -1.49 8.31
N LEU A 24 6.89 -1.77 9.34
CA LEU A 24 6.52 -0.81 10.37
C LEU A 24 7.41 -0.91 11.61
N MET A 25 8.26 -1.94 11.68
CA MET A 25 9.13 -2.22 12.82
C MET A 25 10.51 -1.57 12.64
N PRO A 26 11.29 -1.35 13.71
CA PRO A 26 12.59 -0.68 13.66
C PRO A 26 13.70 -1.61 13.13
N TYR A 27 13.46 -2.25 11.98
CA TYR A 27 14.42 -3.14 11.31
C TYR A 27 15.23 -2.44 10.23
N GLY A 28 14.90 -1.19 9.91
CA GLY A 28 15.63 -0.34 8.97
C GLY A 28 14.90 0.98 8.72
N ASN A 29 15.59 1.94 8.11
CA ASN A 29 14.95 3.19 7.67
C ASN A 29 14.17 2.93 6.36
N ALA A 30 12.85 3.10 6.40
CA ALA A 30 11.98 2.85 5.25
C ALA A 30 12.28 3.77 4.04
N ASN A 31 12.61 5.04 4.30
CA ASN A 31 12.91 6.03 3.27
C ASN A 31 14.27 5.76 2.58
N ASP A 32 15.24 5.18 3.29
CA ASP A 32 16.49 4.75 2.65
C ASP A 32 16.29 3.48 1.82
N VAL A 33 15.51 2.53 2.33
CA VAL A 33 15.20 1.29 1.59
C VAL A 33 14.51 1.58 0.26
N VAL A 34 13.57 2.53 0.19
CA VAL A 34 12.93 2.87 -1.09
C VAL A 34 13.90 3.51 -2.09
N LEU A 35 14.90 4.27 -1.63
CA LEU A 35 15.97 4.80 -2.49
C LEU A 35 16.86 3.68 -3.04
N GLU A 36 17.20 2.69 -2.22
CA GLU A 36 17.95 1.53 -2.67
C GLU A 36 17.17 0.74 -3.73
N MET A 37 15.89 0.47 -3.47
CA MET A 37 15.01 -0.24 -4.40
C MET A 37 14.79 0.51 -5.72
N ALA A 38 14.91 1.83 -5.73
CA ALA A 38 14.82 2.62 -6.96
C ALA A 38 15.84 2.15 -8.01
N ASN A 39 17.06 1.78 -7.59
CA ASN A 39 18.11 1.29 -8.48
C ASN A 39 17.80 -0.09 -9.08
N GLU A 40 16.98 -0.89 -8.40
CA GLU A 40 16.57 -2.23 -8.85
C GLU A 40 15.39 -2.14 -9.84
N VAL A 41 14.47 -1.19 -9.60
CA VAL A 41 13.16 -1.17 -10.26
C VAL A 41 13.06 -0.15 -11.38
N LEU A 42 13.48 1.11 -11.16
CA LEU A 42 13.30 2.16 -12.16
C LEU A 42 14.00 1.86 -13.51
N PRO A 43 15.21 1.26 -13.55
CA PRO A 43 15.86 0.93 -14.82
C PRO A 43 15.13 -0.13 -15.65
N VAL A 44 14.37 -1.03 -15.02
CA VAL A 44 13.70 -2.14 -15.72
C VAL A 44 12.27 -1.83 -16.15
N VAL A 45 11.58 -0.89 -15.46
CA VAL A 45 10.22 -0.47 -15.81
C VAL A 45 10.25 0.62 -16.88
N LYS A 46 9.68 0.37 -18.06
CA LYS A 46 9.79 1.30 -19.22
C LYS A 46 8.56 2.16 -19.52
N LYS A 47 7.36 1.68 -19.20
CA LYS A 47 6.09 2.32 -19.65
C LYS A 47 5.03 2.39 -18.55
N THR A 48 5.37 1.98 -17.33
CA THR A 48 4.44 1.95 -16.20
C THR A 48 4.93 2.93 -15.14
N PRO A 49 4.07 3.81 -14.61
CA PRO A 49 4.41 4.67 -13.48
C PRO A 49 4.87 3.84 -12.27
N VAL A 50 6.00 4.22 -11.67
CA VAL A 50 6.49 3.63 -10.42
C VAL A 50 6.31 4.65 -9.31
N LEU A 51 5.70 4.21 -8.20
CA LEU A 51 5.44 5.05 -7.04
C LEU A 51 6.33 4.63 -5.86
N ALA A 52 6.77 5.60 -5.07
CA ALA A 52 7.54 5.36 -3.85
C ALA A 52 6.63 5.37 -2.61
N GLY A 53 6.76 4.36 -1.74
CA GLY A 53 6.22 4.46 -0.38
C GLY A 53 7.12 5.36 0.47
N VAL A 54 6.52 6.37 1.09
CA VAL A 54 7.20 7.37 1.92
C VAL A 54 6.76 7.22 3.37
N CYS A 55 7.72 7.05 4.27
CA CYS A 55 7.51 7.18 5.72
C CYS A 55 7.44 8.67 6.07
N ALA A 56 6.22 9.21 6.10
CA ALA A 56 6.01 10.65 6.31
C ALA A 56 6.33 11.13 7.73
N SER A 57 6.28 10.22 8.71
CA SER A 57 6.55 10.50 10.13
C SER A 57 8.04 10.35 10.50
N ASP A 58 8.93 10.08 9.54
CA ASP A 58 10.38 10.00 9.76
C ASP A 58 10.91 11.30 10.39
N PRO A 59 11.36 11.28 11.66
CA PRO A 59 11.74 12.49 12.38
C PRO A 59 13.10 13.05 11.94
N PHE A 60 13.87 12.30 11.13
CA PHE A 60 15.23 12.67 10.72
C PHE A 60 15.29 13.16 9.27
N ARG A 61 14.17 13.20 8.56
CA ARG A 61 14.13 13.54 7.13
C ARG A 61 13.28 14.77 6.84
N SER A 62 13.82 15.69 6.03
CA SER A 62 13.04 16.76 5.44
C SER A 62 12.18 16.19 4.31
N ILE A 63 10.87 16.08 4.55
CA ILE A 63 9.92 15.54 3.58
C ILE A 63 9.92 16.35 2.28
N ASP A 64 10.05 17.68 2.34
CA ASP A 64 10.09 18.53 1.15
C ASP A 64 11.27 18.18 0.22
N LYS A 65 12.48 18.07 0.79
CA LYS A 65 13.68 17.70 0.03
C LYS A 65 13.58 16.26 -0.47
N PHE A 66 13.01 15.37 0.32
CA PHE A 66 12.88 13.96 -0.04
C PHE A 66 11.90 13.75 -1.19
N LEU A 67 10.74 14.43 -1.19
CA LEU A 67 9.80 14.39 -2.30
C LEU A 67 10.43 14.91 -3.60
N GLN A 68 11.21 15.98 -3.53
CA GLN A 68 11.95 16.49 -4.70
C GLN A 68 12.99 15.46 -5.19
N GLN A 69 13.74 14.84 -4.27
CA GLN A 69 14.69 13.78 -4.62
C GLN A 69 14.01 12.60 -5.32
N LEU A 70 12.86 12.14 -4.83
CA LEU A 70 12.09 11.06 -5.45
C LEU A 70 11.63 11.44 -6.86
N LYS A 71 11.16 12.67 -7.04
CA LYS A 71 10.77 13.19 -8.36
C LYS A 71 11.97 13.22 -9.32
N ASP A 72 13.12 13.70 -8.87
CA ASP A 72 14.34 13.81 -9.68
C ASP A 72 14.89 12.42 -10.07
N LEU A 73 14.72 11.41 -9.21
CA LEU A 73 15.05 10.02 -9.52
C LEU A 73 14.14 9.39 -10.59
N GLY A 74 12.98 9.99 -10.86
CA GLY A 74 12.03 9.51 -11.86
C GLY A 74 10.84 8.73 -11.31
N PHE A 75 10.57 8.80 -10.00
CA PHE A 75 9.29 8.31 -9.48
C PHE A 75 8.14 9.17 -10.03
N ALA A 76 7.07 8.52 -10.46
CA ALA A 76 5.88 9.19 -10.97
C ALA A 76 4.98 9.71 -9.85
N GLY A 77 5.12 9.15 -8.64
CA GLY A 77 4.23 9.44 -7.53
C GLY A 77 4.66 8.83 -6.21
N VAL A 78 3.82 9.03 -5.19
CA VAL A 78 4.05 8.57 -3.81
C VAL A 78 2.81 7.99 -3.15
N GLN A 79 3.06 7.16 -2.14
CA GLN A 79 2.07 6.61 -1.22
C GLN A 79 2.57 6.76 0.22
N ASN A 80 1.68 6.97 1.18
CA ASN A 80 1.99 6.97 2.62
C ASN A 80 2.22 5.54 3.11
N PHE A 81 3.44 5.02 2.95
CA PHE A 81 3.82 3.73 3.50
C PHE A 81 5.29 3.75 3.91
N PRO A 82 5.65 3.27 5.13
CA PRO A 82 4.78 2.77 6.21
C PRO A 82 3.78 3.81 6.73
N THR A 83 2.63 3.36 7.20
CA THR A 83 1.54 4.23 7.69
C THR A 83 1.13 3.86 9.10
N VAL A 84 0.91 4.88 9.94
CA VAL A 84 0.34 4.70 11.28
C VAL A 84 -1.13 4.33 11.23
N GLY A 85 -1.79 4.44 10.08
CA GLY A 85 -3.16 3.96 9.85
C GLY A 85 -3.34 2.45 10.07
N LEU A 86 -2.25 1.68 10.00
CA LEU A 86 -2.23 0.25 10.34
C LEU A 86 -2.00 -0.05 11.84
N ILE A 87 -1.76 0.99 12.65
CA ILE A 87 -1.51 0.89 14.10
C ILE A 87 -2.76 1.36 14.83
N ASP A 88 -3.17 0.62 15.87
CA ASP A 88 -4.35 0.90 16.68
C ASP A 88 -4.06 0.91 18.20
N GLY A 89 -5.14 1.05 18.99
CA GLY A 89 -5.10 1.03 20.44
C GLY A 89 -4.30 2.17 21.07
N GLN A 90 -3.84 1.95 22.30
CA GLN A 90 -3.05 2.93 23.06
C GLN A 90 -1.72 3.26 22.35
N PHE A 91 -1.15 2.31 21.62
CA PHE A 91 0.08 2.57 20.88
C PHE A 91 -0.13 3.61 19.77
N ARG A 92 -1.20 3.50 18.99
CA ARG A 92 -1.59 4.53 18.01
C ARG A 92 -1.79 5.88 18.66
N GLN A 93 -2.53 5.93 19.76
CA GLN A 93 -2.78 7.17 20.48
C GLN A 93 -1.46 7.86 20.88
N ASN A 94 -0.52 7.12 21.46
CA ASN A 94 0.78 7.67 21.85
C ASN A 94 1.57 8.19 20.63
N LEU A 95 1.49 7.54 19.47
CA LEU A 95 2.14 8.01 18.24
C LEU A 95 1.56 9.35 17.76
N GLU A 96 0.23 9.48 17.77
CA GLU A 96 -0.46 10.74 17.42
C GLU A 96 -0.05 11.86 18.39
N GLU A 97 -0.05 11.59 19.70
CA GLU A 97 0.29 12.57 20.75
C GLU A 97 1.76 13.00 20.75
N THR A 98 2.65 12.20 20.14
CA THR A 98 4.10 12.45 20.10
C THR A 98 4.63 12.86 18.73
N GLY A 99 3.75 13.31 17.84
CA GLY A 99 4.13 13.91 16.56
C GLY A 99 4.49 12.92 15.45
N MET A 100 4.02 11.68 15.56
CA MET A 100 4.07 10.64 14.53
C MET A 100 2.66 10.30 14.00
N GLY A 101 1.76 11.28 14.04
CA GLY A 101 0.37 11.12 13.65
C GLY A 101 0.12 11.01 12.15
N TYR A 102 -1.10 10.61 11.80
CA TYR A 102 -1.55 10.51 10.41
C TYR A 102 -1.65 11.87 9.71
N ASP A 103 -1.68 12.98 10.46
CA ASP A 103 -1.58 14.34 9.93
C ASP A 103 -0.31 14.58 9.11
N LYS A 104 0.82 14.00 9.52
CA LYS A 104 2.06 14.08 8.73
C LYS A 104 1.95 13.36 7.40
N GLU A 105 1.22 12.25 7.34
CA GLU A 105 0.96 11.53 6.10
C GLU A 105 0.09 12.36 5.16
N VAL A 106 -0.97 12.98 5.68
CA VAL A 106 -1.84 13.89 4.90
C VAL A 106 -1.04 15.09 4.36
N GLU A 107 -0.18 15.68 5.19
CA GLU A 107 0.65 16.82 4.77
C GLU A 107 1.69 16.43 3.70
N MET A 108 2.29 15.24 3.82
CA MET A 108 3.18 14.70 2.80
C MET A 108 2.46 14.55 1.44
N ILE A 109 1.22 14.05 1.43
CA ILE A 109 0.41 13.95 0.22
C ILE A 109 0.12 15.32 -0.39
N ARG A 110 -0.25 16.31 0.43
CA ARG A 110 -0.48 17.69 -0.02
C ARG A 110 0.76 18.26 -0.72
N LYS A 111 1.92 18.10 -0.10
CA LYS A 111 3.22 18.57 -0.63
C LYS A 111 3.60 17.85 -1.93
N ALA A 112 3.41 16.54 -1.99
CA ALA A 112 3.66 15.75 -3.19
C ALA A 112 2.78 16.22 -4.36
N ARG A 113 1.49 16.48 -4.10
CA ARG A 113 0.56 16.99 -5.09
C ARG A 113 0.95 18.37 -5.63
N GLN A 114 1.42 19.26 -4.75
CA GLN A 114 1.86 20.61 -5.12
C GLN A 114 3.06 20.61 -6.07
N ILE A 115 3.96 19.63 -5.94
CA ILE A 115 5.10 19.48 -6.86
C ILE A 115 4.79 18.58 -8.06
N GLY A 116 3.52 18.20 -8.26
CA GLY A 116 3.07 17.45 -9.43
C GLY A 116 3.44 15.96 -9.43
N LEU A 117 3.68 15.37 -8.27
CA LEU A 117 3.74 13.91 -8.13
C LEU A 117 2.31 13.34 -8.08
N LEU A 118 2.10 12.19 -8.71
CA LEU A 118 0.88 11.40 -8.53
C LEU A 118 0.77 10.96 -7.07
N THR A 119 -0.41 11.03 -6.49
CA THR A 119 -0.64 10.71 -5.07
C THR A 119 -1.66 9.59 -4.92
N THR A 120 -1.27 8.50 -4.25
CA THR A 120 -2.12 7.32 -4.07
C THR A 120 -2.20 6.84 -2.61
N PRO A 121 -2.58 7.70 -1.65
CA PRO A 121 -2.57 7.33 -0.25
C PRO A 121 -3.51 6.20 0.12
N TYR A 122 -3.12 5.42 1.12
CA TYR A 122 -4.03 4.61 1.91
C TYR A 122 -4.89 5.50 2.81
N ALA A 123 -6.16 5.11 2.99
CA ALA A 123 -7.04 5.61 4.03
C ALA A 123 -7.81 4.44 4.65
N PHE A 124 -8.05 4.49 5.97
CA PHE A 124 -8.60 3.37 6.74
C PHE A 124 -10.03 3.64 7.24
N ASN A 125 -10.49 4.89 7.15
CA ASN A 125 -11.83 5.29 7.56
C ASN A 125 -12.31 6.55 6.81
N VAL A 126 -13.57 6.91 7.02
CA VAL A 126 -14.24 8.08 6.42
C VAL A 126 -13.48 9.39 6.65
N GLN A 127 -12.96 9.63 7.86
CA GLN A 127 -12.30 10.90 8.18
C GLN A 127 -10.94 11.01 7.48
N GLU A 128 -10.18 9.93 7.43
CA GLU A 128 -8.91 9.90 6.70
C GLU A 128 -9.13 10.04 5.18
N ALA A 129 -10.19 9.45 4.64
CA ALA A 129 -10.57 9.60 3.23
C ALA A 129 -10.86 11.06 2.87
N LYS A 130 -11.62 11.75 3.73
CA LYS A 130 -11.89 13.19 3.57
C LYS A 130 -10.61 14.01 3.58
N ARG A 131 -9.76 13.80 4.59
CA ARG A 131 -8.49 14.53 4.75
C ARG A 131 -7.54 14.32 3.56
N MET A 132 -7.48 13.10 3.02
CA MET A 132 -6.68 12.80 1.84
C MET A 132 -7.25 13.44 0.58
N ALA A 133 -8.59 13.46 0.41
CA ALA A 133 -9.23 14.15 -0.69
C ALA A 133 -9.00 15.68 -0.62
N GLU A 134 -9.10 16.28 0.57
CA GLU A 134 -8.79 17.71 0.82
C GLU A 134 -7.31 18.04 0.59
N ALA A 135 -6.41 17.07 0.81
CA ALA A 135 -4.99 17.21 0.47
C ALA A 135 -4.72 17.18 -1.04
N GLY A 136 -5.74 16.87 -1.86
CA GLY A 136 -5.63 16.80 -3.32
C GLY A 136 -5.17 15.43 -3.83
N ALA A 137 -5.41 14.35 -3.08
CA ALA A 137 -5.09 13.00 -3.53
C ALA A 137 -5.73 12.69 -4.89
N ASP A 138 -4.93 12.15 -5.83
CA ASP A 138 -5.42 11.74 -7.14
C ASP A 138 -6.15 10.39 -7.05
N VAL A 139 -5.64 9.50 -6.18
CA VAL A 139 -6.22 8.19 -5.88
C VAL A 139 -6.32 8.01 -4.37
N ILE A 140 -7.42 7.44 -3.88
CA ILE A 140 -7.52 6.93 -2.49
C ILE A 140 -7.61 5.42 -2.51
N VAL A 141 -6.76 4.78 -1.73
CA VAL A 141 -6.76 3.33 -1.55
C VAL A 141 -7.44 2.99 -0.21
N ALA A 142 -8.67 2.53 -0.28
CA ALA A 142 -9.46 2.09 0.87
C ALA A 142 -8.86 0.81 1.47
N HIS A 143 -8.15 0.95 2.59
CA HIS A 143 -7.33 -0.12 3.16
C HIS A 143 -8.06 -0.86 4.29
N MET A 144 -8.34 -2.14 4.08
CA MET A 144 -9.12 -2.98 4.99
C MET A 144 -8.29 -3.64 6.12
N GLY A 145 -7.03 -3.23 6.31
CA GLY A 145 -6.06 -3.87 7.20
C GLY A 145 -5.17 -4.91 6.52
N LEU A 146 -4.40 -5.66 7.30
CA LEU A 146 -3.42 -6.62 6.79
C LEU A 146 -4.10 -7.78 6.01
N THR A 147 -3.52 -8.16 4.87
CA THR A 147 -4.02 -9.29 4.06
C THR A 147 -3.91 -10.61 4.82
N THR A 148 -5.01 -11.37 4.91
CA THR A 148 -5.13 -12.59 5.73
C THR A 148 -4.72 -13.90 5.01
N SER A 149 -4.06 -13.83 3.86
CA SER A 149 -3.74 -14.99 3.02
C SER A 149 -2.24 -15.33 2.96
N GLY A 150 -1.92 -16.58 2.61
CA GLY A 150 -0.55 -17.09 2.42
C GLY A 150 0.10 -17.64 3.68
N SER A 151 1.37 -18.03 3.58
CA SER A 151 2.12 -18.68 4.67
C SER A 151 2.43 -17.76 5.86
N ILE A 152 2.45 -16.45 5.62
CA ILE A 152 2.81 -15.39 6.58
C ILE A 152 1.76 -14.26 6.63
N GLY A 153 0.49 -14.57 6.32
CA GLY A 153 -0.65 -13.65 6.42
C GLY A 153 -1.20 -13.52 7.85
N ALA A 154 -2.01 -12.49 8.11
CA ALA A 154 -2.75 -12.39 9.37
C ALA A 154 -3.87 -13.44 9.48
N THR A 155 -4.19 -13.88 10.69
CA THR A 155 -5.29 -14.83 10.95
C THR A 155 -6.58 -14.15 11.39
N SER A 156 -6.51 -12.90 11.85
CA SER A 156 -7.65 -12.05 12.21
C SER A 156 -7.87 -10.96 11.15
N GLY A 157 -9.13 -10.61 10.88
CA GLY A 157 -9.45 -9.59 9.89
C GLY A 157 -10.95 -9.36 9.74
N LYS A 158 -11.29 -8.36 8.93
CA LYS A 158 -12.67 -8.05 8.53
C LYS A 158 -13.23 -9.17 7.66
N SER A 159 -14.56 -9.32 7.63
CA SER A 159 -15.19 -10.15 6.62
C SER A 159 -15.19 -9.45 5.25
N LEU A 160 -15.40 -10.21 4.18
CA LEU A 160 -15.49 -9.64 2.84
C LEU A 160 -16.72 -8.73 2.69
N ASP A 161 -17.83 -9.05 3.38
CA ASP A 161 -19.03 -8.22 3.41
C ASP A 161 -18.82 -6.92 4.19
N ASP A 162 -18.14 -6.96 5.35
CA ASP A 162 -17.76 -5.73 6.07
C ASP A 162 -16.86 -4.85 5.20
N SER A 163 -15.98 -5.47 4.40
CA SER A 163 -15.09 -4.75 3.48
C SER A 163 -15.87 -4.04 2.38
N VAL A 164 -16.99 -4.59 1.89
CA VAL A 164 -17.87 -3.90 0.93
C VAL A 164 -18.39 -2.59 1.52
N GLN A 165 -18.93 -2.65 2.75
CA GLN A 165 -19.51 -1.48 3.40
C GLN A 165 -18.45 -0.40 3.66
N LEU A 166 -17.32 -0.78 4.25
CA LEU A 166 -16.26 0.15 4.60
C LEU A 166 -15.59 0.80 3.38
N VAL A 167 -15.40 0.04 2.30
CA VAL A 167 -14.90 0.58 1.04
C VAL A 167 -15.90 1.57 0.43
N GLN A 168 -17.21 1.27 0.49
CA GLN A 168 -18.25 2.19 0.03
C GLN A 168 -18.25 3.50 0.83
N ASP A 169 -18.16 3.42 2.15
CA ASP A 169 -18.16 4.59 3.04
C ASP A 169 -16.93 5.49 2.78
N ILE A 170 -15.74 4.90 2.63
CA ILE A 170 -14.51 5.61 2.26
C ILE A 170 -14.67 6.26 0.88
N ARG A 171 -15.21 5.51 -0.09
CA ARG A 171 -15.42 6.00 -1.44
C ARG A 171 -16.34 7.22 -1.46
N ASP A 172 -17.47 7.14 -0.79
CA ASP A 172 -18.48 8.20 -0.80
C ASP A 172 -17.95 9.46 -0.12
N ALA A 173 -17.27 9.30 1.01
CA ALA A 173 -16.64 10.40 1.73
C ALA A 173 -15.58 11.14 0.89
N ALA A 174 -14.76 10.39 0.14
CA ALA A 174 -13.78 10.96 -0.78
C ALA A 174 -14.44 11.66 -1.97
N PHE A 175 -15.43 11.00 -2.59
CA PHE A 175 -16.16 11.52 -3.74
C PHE A 175 -16.97 12.78 -3.42
N ASP A 176 -17.42 12.95 -2.18
CA ASP A 176 -18.11 14.17 -1.75
C ASP A 176 -17.22 15.42 -1.77
N ILE A 177 -15.91 15.24 -1.64
CA ILE A 177 -14.93 16.33 -1.66
C ILE A 177 -14.38 16.54 -3.07
N ASN A 178 -14.05 15.46 -3.78
CA ASN A 178 -13.54 15.52 -5.14
C ASN A 178 -14.28 14.52 -6.04
N LYS A 179 -15.06 15.04 -6.99
CA LYS A 179 -15.87 14.22 -7.91
C LYS A 179 -15.04 13.47 -8.95
N GLU A 180 -13.78 13.83 -9.14
CA GLU A 180 -12.86 13.17 -10.07
C GLU A 180 -11.95 12.13 -9.38
N ILE A 181 -12.08 11.95 -8.06
CA ILE A 181 -11.18 11.09 -7.30
C ILE A 181 -11.33 9.62 -7.69
N ILE A 182 -10.20 8.95 -7.87
CA ILE A 182 -10.18 7.51 -8.14
C ILE A 182 -10.09 6.78 -6.80
N VAL A 183 -11.06 5.91 -6.52
CA VAL A 183 -11.01 5.03 -5.34
C VAL A 183 -10.69 3.59 -5.73
N LEU A 184 -9.73 2.98 -5.05
CA LEU A 184 -9.34 1.57 -5.17
C LEU A 184 -9.52 0.85 -3.83
N CYS A 185 -9.80 -0.45 -3.82
CA CYS A 185 -9.82 -1.26 -2.61
C CYS A 185 -8.50 -2.02 -2.38
N HIS A 186 -8.17 -2.30 -1.12
CA HIS A 186 -6.96 -3.04 -0.75
C HIS A 186 -7.06 -3.72 0.63
N GLY A 187 -6.36 -4.84 0.79
CA GLY A 187 -6.06 -5.43 2.11
C GLY A 187 -7.21 -6.25 2.71
N GLY A 188 -7.02 -6.66 3.97
CA GLY A 188 -7.94 -7.52 4.70
C GLY A 188 -8.22 -8.83 3.93
N PRO A 189 -9.51 -9.20 3.73
CA PRO A 189 -9.88 -10.40 3.00
C PRO A 189 -9.77 -10.25 1.46
N ILE A 190 -9.39 -9.07 0.94
CA ILE A 190 -9.30 -8.82 -0.50
C ILE A 190 -7.91 -9.26 -1.01
N ALA A 191 -7.73 -10.57 -1.21
CA ALA A 191 -6.41 -11.14 -1.50
C ALA A 191 -6.25 -11.67 -2.94
N LYS A 192 -7.35 -12.05 -3.60
CA LYS A 192 -7.36 -12.64 -4.93
C LYS A 192 -8.26 -11.84 -5.91
N PRO A 193 -8.13 -12.06 -7.22
CA PRO A 193 -9.00 -11.41 -8.21
C PRO A 193 -10.49 -11.61 -7.95
N GLU A 194 -10.89 -12.77 -7.43
CA GLU A 194 -12.29 -13.09 -7.09
C GLU A 194 -12.80 -12.22 -5.93
N ASP A 195 -11.97 -11.97 -4.93
CA ASP A 195 -12.30 -11.12 -3.78
C ASP A 195 -12.41 -9.65 -4.21
N ALA A 196 -11.45 -9.18 -5.02
CA ALA A 196 -11.50 -7.83 -5.59
C ALA A 196 -12.75 -7.63 -6.45
N LYS A 197 -13.08 -8.62 -7.30
CA LYS A 197 -14.31 -8.63 -8.09
C LYS A 197 -15.54 -8.59 -7.17
N TYR A 198 -15.56 -9.37 -6.10
CA TYR A 198 -16.68 -9.40 -5.15
C TYR A 198 -16.97 -8.02 -4.57
N VAL A 199 -15.93 -7.30 -4.12
CA VAL A 199 -16.05 -5.94 -3.56
C VAL A 199 -16.44 -4.92 -4.63
N ILE A 200 -15.76 -4.93 -5.77
CA ILE A 200 -16.00 -3.94 -6.84
C ILE A 200 -17.42 -4.08 -7.42
N THR A 201 -17.93 -5.30 -7.62
CA THR A 201 -19.30 -5.46 -8.17
C THR A 201 -20.41 -5.18 -7.16
N ARG A 202 -20.08 -4.99 -5.87
CA ARG A 202 -21.03 -4.66 -4.80
C ARG A 202 -20.88 -3.24 -4.25
N THR A 203 -19.97 -2.47 -4.83
CA THR A 203 -19.79 -1.04 -4.51
C THR A 203 -20.13 -0.19 -5.73
N LYS A 204 -20.39 1.09 -5.52
CA LYS A 204 -20.65 2.08 -6.57
C LYS A 204 -19.45 3.03 -6.65
N GLY A 205 -18.86 3.16 -7.84
CA GLY A 205 -17.79 4.13 -8.08
C GLY A 205 -16.44 3.79 -7.44
N VAL A 206 -16.18 2.50 -7.15
CA VAL A 206 -14.85 1.96 -6.88
C VAL A 206 -14.27 1.47 -8.21
N HIS A 207 -13.06 1.90 -8.56
CA HIS A 207 -12.52 1.78 -9.92
C HIS A 207 -11.56 0.60 -10.12
N GLY A 208 -11.14 -0.05 -9.03
CA GLY A 208 -10.17 -1.12 -9.09
C GLY A 208 -9.63 -1.55 -7.75
N PHE A 209 -8.44 -2.15 -7.80
CA PHE A 209 -7.78 -2.79 -6.68
C PHE A 209 -6.29 -2.42 -6.67
N TYR A 210 -5.75 -2.16 -5.48
CA TYR A 210 -4.33 -1.89 -5.32
C TYR A 210 -3.59 -3.17 -4.92
N GLY A 211 -2.66 -3.62 -5.75
CA GLY A 211 -1.90 -4.85 -5.54
C GLY A 211 -0.66 -4.63 -4.67
N ALA A 212 -0.33 -5.63 -3.86
CA ALA A 212 0.96 -5.72 -3.15
C ALA A 212 1.29 -7.21 -2.97
N SER A 213 1.08 -7.76 -1.77
CA SER A 213 1.26 -9.19 -1.49
C SER A 213 0.53 -10.12 -2.46
N SER A 214 -0.64 -9.71 -2.97
CA SER A 214 -1.43 -10.48 -3.94
C SER A 214 -0.81 -10.54 -5.33
N MET A 215 0.06 -9.59 -5.67
CA MET A 215 0.69 -9.47 -6.99
C MET A 215 2.07 -10.13 -7.04
N GLU A 216 2.89 -9.94 -6.00
CA GLU A 216 4.27 -10.45 -5.99
C GLU A 216 4.44 -11.71 -5.13
N ARG A 217 3.96 -11.69 -3.88
CA ARG A 217 4.32 -12.73 -2.89
C ARG A 217 3.57 -14.04 -3.13
N LEU A 218 2.24 -13.98 -3.15
CA LEU A 218 1.42 -15.20 -3.25
C LEU A 218 1.69 -16.00 -4.54
N PRO A 219 1.79 -15.37 -5.72
CA PRO A 219 2.09 -16.09 -6.94
C PRO A 219 3.49 -16.73 -6.93
N VAL A 220 4.50 -16.03 -6.38
CA VAL A 220 5.88 -16.55 -6.29
C VAL A 220 6.00 -17.70 -5.30
N GLU A 221 5.35 -17.60 -4.13
CA GLU A 221 5.31 -18.69 -3.14
C GLU A 221 4.73 -19.98 -3.75
N GLU A 222 3.62 -19.87 -4.47
CA GLU A 222 2.97 -21.01 -5.11
C GLU A 222 3.85 -21.63 -6.20
N ALA A 223 4.41 -20.79 -7.09
CA ALA A 223 5.24 -21.25 -8.20
C ALA A 223 6.50 -21.99 -7.71
N ILE A 224 7.24 -21.41 -6.77
CA ILE A 224 8.48 -22.00 -6.22
C ILE A 224 8.17 -23.30 -5.47
N THR A 225 7.08 -23.33 -4.70
CA THR A 225 6.69 -24.53 -3.96
C THR A 225 6.34 -25.67 -4.93
N ASN A 226 5.57 -25.37 -5.98
CA ASN A 226 5.11 -26.37 -6.92
C ASN A 226 6.27 -26.95 -7.76
N ILE A 227 7.18 -26.11 -8.26
CA ILE A 227 8.35 -26.63 -9.01
C ILE A 227 9.27 -27.48 -8.12
N THR A 228 9.45 -27.08 -6.86
CA THR A 228 10.24 -27.85 -5.88
C THR A 228 9.60 -29.23 -5.64
N ARG A 229 8.27 -29.30 -5.48
CA ARG A 229 7.55 -30.57 -5.38
C ARG A 229 7.73 -31.44 -6.62
N SER A 230 7.66 -30.85 -7.82
CA SER A 230 7.88 -31.58 -9.07
C SER A 230 9.27 -32.21 -9.14
N PHE A 231 10.33 -31.48 -8.81
CA PHE A 231 11.68 -32.04 -8.75
C PHE A 231 11.84 -33.13 -7.68
N LYS A 232 11.26 -32.92 -6.50
CA LYS A 232 11.25 -33.92 -5.42
C LYS A 232 10.50 -35.20 -5.77
N GLY A 233 9.57 -35.13 -6.72
CA GLY A 233 8.80 -36.28 -7.22
C GLY A 233 9.52 -37.10 -8.30
N LEU A 234 10.69 -36.67 -8.79
CA LEU A 234 11.48 -37.45 -9.75
C LEU A 234 12.01 -38.72 -9.09
N LYS A 235 11.96 -39.83 -9.82
CA LYS A 235 12.62 -41.07 -9.39
C LYS A 235 14.12 -40.99 -9.69
N PRO A 236 14.99 -41.52 -8.83
CA PRO A 236 16.39 -41.75 -9.17
C PRO A 236 16.50 -42.58 -10.46
N GLY A 237 17.58 -42.39 -11.23
CA GLY A 237 17.89 -43.25 -12.36
C GLY A 237 18.14 -44.69 -11.90
N GLU A 238 17.74 -45.65 -12.74
CA GLU A 238 18.01 -47.09 -12.54
C GLU A 238 19.49 -47.44 -12.75
#